data_AF-A0AAW6R7A4-F1
#
_entry.id   AF-A0AAW6R7A4-F1
#
_cell.length_a   1.000
_cell.length_b   1.000
_cell.length_c   1.000
_cell.angle_alpha   90.00
_cell.angle_beta   90.00
_cell.angle_gamma   90.00
#
_symmetry.space_group_name_H-M   'P 1'
#
loop_
_entity.id
_entity.type
_entity.pdbx_description
1 polymer ?
#
loop_
_entity_poly.entity_id
_entity_poly.type
_entity_poly.pdbx_seq_one_letter_code
_entity_poly.pdbx_strand_id
1 'polypeptide(L)'
;MATWIVLGVVAVLLAVGWAYHTANRLDRLNVRVDLARQSLYAGLDRRAVVVRAIAAELPGSELAALADRAERAAPEDREDAENALSSALARTDASGRSPALVIELADAETRVMMARRFYNDAVRDTRALAERRLVRWLRLGGHASPPTYFEIIERVTPGQGE
;
A
#
# COMPACT_ATOMS: atom_id res chain seq x y z
N MET A 1 53.41 -3.21 14.20
CA MET A 1 52.38 -4.25 14.41
C MET A 1 51.19 -3.74 15.20
N ALA A 2 51.38 -3.16 16.39
CA ALA A 2 50.27 -2.62 17.21
C ALA A 2 49.36 -1.63 16.46
N THR A 3 49.92 -0.70 15.67
CA THR A 3 49.13 0.26 14.88
C THR A 3 48.18 -0.42 13.89
N TRP A 4 48.64 -1.47 13.20
CA TRP A 4 47.80 -2.23 12.26
C TRP A 4 46.68 -3.00 12.96
N ILE A 5 46.96 -3.55 14.15
CA ILE A 5 45.94 -4.20 14.98
C ILE A 5 44.88 -3.18 15.40
N VAL A 6 45.31 -2.01 15.91
CA VAL A 6 44.39 -0.94 16.31
C VAL A 6 43.54 -0.47 15.13
N LEU A 7 44.14 -0.23 13.96
CA LEU A 7 43.41 0.15 12.76
C LEU A 7 42.40 -0.93 12.34
N GLY A 8 42.78 -2.21 12.41
CA GLY A 8 41.87 -3.32 12.13
C GLY A 8 40.67 -3.35 13.08
N VAL A 9 40.90 -3.21 14.39
CA VAL A 9 39.84 -3.17 15.40
C VAL A 9 38.90 -1.99 15.15
N VAL A 10 39.43 -0.80 14.90
CA VAL A 10 38.63 0.39 14.60
C VAL A 10 37.77 0.17 13.34
N ALA A 11 38.35 -0.39 12.27
CA ALA A 11 37.60 -0.68 11.05
C ALA A 11 36.44 -1.67 11.28
N VAL A 12 36.67 -2.71 12.09
CA VAL A 12 35.61 -3.68 12.47
C VAL A 12 34.51 -3.01 13.27
N LEU A 13 34.85 -2.18 14.27
CA LEU A 13 33.86 -1.46 15.07
C LEU A 13 33.00 -0.52 14.21
N LEU A 14 33.62 0.19 13.25
CA LEU A 14 32.91 1.04 12.30
C LEU A 14 31.97 0.21 11.40
N ALA A 15 32.43 -0.94 10.90
CA ALA A 15 31.60 -1.83 10.08
C ALA A 15 30.39 -2.37 10.84
N VAL A 16 30.58 -2.80 12.10
CA VAL A 16 29.50 -3.27 12.98
C VAL A 16 28.52 -2.14 13.30
N GLY A 17 29.00 -0.95 13.66
CA GLY A 17 28.16 0.21 13.92
C GLY A 17 27.33 0.63 12.71
N TRP A 18 27.93 0.62 11.52
CA TRP A 18 27.23 0.86 10.26
C TRP A 18 26.15 -0.19 10.00
N ALA A 19 26.48 -1.48 10.15
CA ALA A 19 25.54 -2.58 9.94
C ALA A 19 24.33 -2.49 10.89
N TYR A 20 24.57 -2.19 12.17
CA TYR A 20 23.52 -1.96 13.17
C TYR A 20 22.61 -0.79 12.80
N HIS A 21 23.19 0.35 12.44
CA HIS A 21 22.40 1.52 12.03
C HIS A 21 21.56 1.24 10.77
N THR A 22 22.12 0.54 9.79
CA THR A 22 21.39 0.16 8.57
C THR A 22 20.27 -0.85 8.86
N ALA A 23 20.50 -1.82 9.75
CA ALA A 23 19.46 -2.77 10.17
C ALA A 23 18.30 -2.05 10.88
N ASN A 24 18.58 -1.18 11.86
CA ASN A 24 17.54 -0.38 12.52
C ASN A 24 16.79 0.56 11.57
N ARG A 25 17.49 1.08 10.54
CA ARG A 25 16.83 1.91 9.52
C ARG A 25 15.87 1.06 8.68
N LEU A 26 16.27 -0.15 8.31
CA LEU A 26 15.43 -1.06 7.52
C LEU A 26 14.22 -1.55 8.32
N ASP A 27 14.41 -1.88 9.60
CA ASP A 27 13.31 -2.25 10.51
C ASP A 27 12.25 -1.14 10.60
N ARG A 28 12.67 0.11 10.82
CA ARG A 28 11.75 1.26 10.83
C ARG A 28 11.01 1.45 9.50
N LEU A 29 11.65 1.16 8.37
CA LEU A 29 11.01 1.23 7.06
C LEU A 29 9.96 0.12 6.88
N ASN A 30 10.27 -1.11 7.32
CA ASN A 30 9.31 -2.21 7.30
C ASN A 30 8.08 -1.91 8.16
N VAL A 31 8.28 -1.42 9.39
CA VAL A 31 7.18 -0.97 10.27
C VAL A 31 6.33 0.10 9.58
N ARG A 32 6.96 1.06 8.89
CA ARG A 32 6.24 2.10 8.13
C ARG A 32 5.41 1.51 6.98
N VAL A 33 5.93 0.52 6.27
CA VAL A 33 5.20 -0.20 5.21
C VAL A 33 3.98 -0.91 5.80
N ASP A 34 4.12 -1.59 6.93
CA ASP A 34 3.02 -2.31 7.58
C ASP A 34 1.91 -1.34 8.04
N LEU A 35 2.30 -0.22 8.66
CA LEU A 35 1.35 0.81 9.06
C LEU A 35 0.65 1.45 7.86
N ALA A 36 1.37 1.72 6.76
CA ALA A 36 0.79 2.25 5.54
C ALA A 36 -0.13 1.23 4.83
N ARG A 37 0.16 -0.07 4.95
CA ARG A 37 -0.72 -1.13 4.45
C ARG A 37 -2.03 -1.19 5.24
N GLN A 38 -1.94 -1.10 6.57
CA GLN A 38 -3.13 -1.06 7.43
C GLN A 38 -4.02 0.15 7.13
N SER A 39 -3.42 1.34 6.92
CA SER A 39 -4.21 2.54 6.58
C SER A 39 -4.87 2.44 5.20
N LEU A 40 -4.18 1.83 4.23
CA LEU A 40 -4.74 1.53 2.91
C LEU A 40 -5.96 0.59 3.02
N TYR A 41 -5.83 -0.54 3.73
CA TYR A 41 -6.94 -1.48 3.91
C TYR A 41 -8.11 -0.86 4.66
N ALA A 42 -7.85 -0.08 5.71
CA ALA A 42 -8.92 0.66 6.40
C ALA A 42 -9.65 1.65 5.47
N GLY A 43 -8.94 2.27 4.52
CA GLY A 43 -9.55 3.12 3.50
C GLY A 43 -10.43 2.32 2.53
N LEU A 44 -9.96 1.15 2.09
CA LEU A 44 -10.69 0.25 1.21
C LEU A 44 -11.96 -0.30 1.87
N ASP A 45 -11.88 -0.72 3.13
CA ASP A 45 -13.04 -1.25 3.87
C ASP A 45 -14.12 -0.17 4.06
N ARG A 46 -13.71 1.08 4.34
CA ARG A 46 -14.64 2.22 4.36
C ARG A 46 -15.31 2.42 2.99
N ARG A 47 -14.54 2.36 1.90
CA ARG A 47 -15.10 2.44 0.54
C ARG A 47 -16.10 1.31 0.28
N ALA A 48 -15.81 0.08 0.71
CA ALA A 48 -16.71 -1.06 0.56
C ALA A 48 -18.05 -0.84 1.27
N VAL A 49 -18.05 -0.21 2.45
CA VAL A 49 -19.29 0.18 3.16
C VAL A 49 -20.12 1.15 2.32
N VAL A 50 -19.50 2.19 1.76
CA VAL A 50 -20.20 3.17 0.90
C VAL A 50 -20.74 2.51 -0.37
N VAL A 51 -19.97 1.61 -0.99
CA VAL A 51 -20.42 0.88 -2.19
C VAL A 51 -21.59 -0.05 -1.88
N ARG A 52 -21.64 -0.67 -0.70
CA ARG A 52 -22.82 -1.45 -0.27
C ARG A 52 -24.05 -0.56 -0.07
N ALA A 53 -23.88 0.65 0.47
CA ALA A 53 -24.98 1.61 0.58
C ALA A 53 -25.51 2.00 -0.81
N ILE A 54 -24.61 2.24 -1.77
CA ILE A 54 -24.98 2.48 -3.18
C ILE A 54 -25.69 1.27 -3.79
N ALA A 55 -25.21 0.06 -3.51
CA ALA A 55 -25.82 -1.18 -4.02
C ALA A 55 -27.27 -1.36 -3.53
N ALA A 56 -27.62 -0.85 -2.35
CA ALA A 56 -28.98 -0.88 -1.82
C ALA A 56 -29.96 0.00 -2.61
N GLU A 57 -29.49 1.05 -3.29
CA GLU A 57 -30.28 1.89 -4.20
C GLU A 57 -30.43 1.27 -5.60
N LEU A 58 -29.69 0.20 -5.88
CA LEU A 58 -29.55 -0.42 -7.20
C LEU A 58 -29.83 -1.93 -7.13
N PRO A 59 -31.11 -2.32 -6.91
CA PRO A 59 -31.49 -3.72 -6.76
C PRO A 59 -31.10 -4.54 -8.00
N GLY A 60 -30.51 -5.72 -7.77
CA GLY A 60 -30.00 -6.60 -8.83
C GLY A 60 -28.56 -6.30 -9.26
N SER A 61 -27.92 -5.25 -8.73
CA SER A 61 -26.49 -5.01 -8.97
C SER A 61 -25.60 -6.03 -8.25
N GLU A 62 -24.47 -6.38 -8.87
CA GLU A 62 -23.44 -7.24 -8.28
C GLU A 62 -22.53 -6.51 -7.26
N LEU A 63 -22.75 -5.20 -7.05
CA LEU A 63 -21.89 -4.33 -6.26
C LEU A 63 -21.76 -4.78 -4.81
N ALA A 64 -22.86 -5.15 -4.15
CA ALA A 64 -22.81 -5.62 -2.77
C ALA A 64 -21.95 -6.87 -2.63
N ALA A 65 -22.11 -7.85 -3.54
CA ALA A 65 -21.34 -9.09 -3.54
C ALA A 65 -19.86 -8.86 -3.88
N LEU A 66 -19.55 -7.93 -4.78
CA LEU A 66 -18.16 -7.56 -5.10
C LEU A 66 -17.49 -6.81 -3.93
N ALA A 67 -18.20 -5.91 -3.25
CA ALA A 67 -17.69 -5.21 -2.06
C ALA A 67 -17.36 -6.19 -0.93
N ASP A 68 -18.26 -7.14 -0.72
CA ASP A 68 -18.12 -8.25 0.22
C ASP A 68 -16.95 -9.20 -0.12
N ARG A 69 -16.72 -9.44 -1.41
CA ARG A 69 -15.57 -10.24 -1.88
C ARG A 69 -14.26 -9.48 -1.66
N ALA A 70 -14.24 -8.20 -1.99
CA ALA A 70 -13.07 -7.35 -1.78
C ALA A 70 -12.70 -7.30 -0.30
N GLU A 71 -13.65 -7.01 0.59
CA GLU A 71 -13.40 -6.94 2.04
C GLU A 71 -12.81 -8.23 2.62
N ARG A 72 -13.24 -9.40 2.14
CA ARG A 72 -12.81 -10.71 2.63
C ARG A 72 -11.61 -11.29 1.87
N ALA A 73 -11.14 -10.64 0.81
CA ALA A 73 -10.04 -11.14 0.00
C ALA A 73 -8.75 -11.20 0.83
N ALA A 74 -7.96 -12.26 0.60
CA ALA A 74 -6.62 -12.36 1.15
C ALA A 74 -5.73 -11.22 0.60
N PRO A 75 -4.66 -10.81 1.30
CA PRO A 75 -3.79 -9.72 0.86
C PRO A 75 -3.30 -9.82 -0.60
N GLU A 76 -3.01 -11.04 -1.05
CA GLU A 76 -2.58 -11.39 -2.41
C GLU A 76 -3.66 -11.20 -3.47
N ASP A 77 -4.93 -11.47 -3.14
CA ASP A 77 -6.08 -11.37 -4.05
C ASP A 77 -6.81 -10.02 -3.91
N ARG A 78 -6.43 -9.22 -2.91
CA ARG A 78 -7.15 -7.99 -2.54
C ARG A 78 -7.14 -6.98 -3.69
N GLU A 79 -6.02 -6.84 -4.39
CA GLU A 79 -5.90 -5.92 -5.52
C GLU A 79 -6.89 -6.26 -6.63
N ASP A 80 -6.94 -7.52 -7.05
CA ASP A 80 -7.84 -8.00 -8.10
C ASP A 80 -9.31 -7.85 -7.70
N ALA A 81 -9.65 -8.16 -6.44
CA ALA A 81 -11.00 -8.01 -5.94
C ALA A 81 -11.46 -6.54 -5.91
N GLU A 82 -10.59 -5.61 -5.52
CA GLU A 82 -10.88 -4.17 -5.55
C GLU A 82 -10.99 -3.63 -6.98
N ASN A 83 -10.19 -4.14 -7.92
CA ASN A 83 -10.27 -3.81 -9.33
C ASN A 83 -11.58 -4.28 -9.98
N ALA A 84 -12.05 -5.48 -9.63
CA ALA A 84 -13.36 -5.97 -10.04
C ALA A 84 -14.49 -5.09 -9.48
N LEU A 85 -14.40 -4.67 -8.21
CA LEU A 85 -15.35 -3.75 -7.59
C LEU A 85 -15.37 -2.38 -8.30
N SER A 86 -14.21 -1.76 -8.52
CA SER A 86 -14.08 -0.49 -9.23
C SER A 86 -14.67 -0.57 -10.64
N SER A 87 -14.42 -1.67 -11.35
CA SER A 87 -14.94 -1.90 -12.70
C SER A 87 -16.46 -1.99 -12.72
N ALA A 88 -17.07 -2.71 -11.77
CA ALA A 88 -18.52 -2.80 -11.67
C ALA A 88 -19.16 -1.47 -11.27
N LEU A 89 -18.52 -0.73 -10.36
CA LEU A 89 -18.98 0.60 -9.94
C LEU A 89 -18.92 1.64 -11.07
N ALA A 90 -17.98 1.49 -12.00
CA ALA A 90 -17.87 2.32 -13.19
C ALA A 90 -18.94 2.00 -14.24
N ARG A 91 -19.41 0.75 -14.35
CA ARG A 91 -20.49 0.35 -15.27
C ARG A 91 -21.88 0.79 -14.81
N THR A 92 -22.02 1.14 -13.54
CA THR A 92 -23.33 1.47 -12.97
C THR A 92 -23.66 2.94 -13.20
N ASP A 93 -24.89 3.24 -13.61
CA ASP A 93 -25.33 4.62 -13.80
C ASP A 93 -25.25 5.41 -12.48
N ALA A 94 -24.74 6.65 -12.57
CA ALA A 94 -24.63 7.57 -11.45
C ALA A 94 -25.89 8.44 -11.29
N SER A 95 -26.73 8.53 -12.32
CA SER A 95 -27.88 9.43 -12.37
C SER A 95 -28.96 9.13 -11.32
N GLY A 96 -29.07 7.88 -10.88
CA GLY A 96 -30.05 7.42 -9.90
C GLY A 96 -29.56 7.36 -8.44
N ARG A 97 -28.30 7.75 -8.16
CA ARG A 97 -27.71 7.64 -6.82
C ARG A 97 -28.05 8.85 -5.96
N SER A 98 -28.20 8.65 -4.65
CA SER A 98 -28.30 9.74 -3.70
C SER A 98 -27.06 10.66 -3.79
N PRO A 99 -27.24 12.00 -3.90
CA PRO A 99 -26.12 12.95 -3.93
C PRO A 99 -25.17 12.83 -2.74
N ALA A 100 -25.70 12.46 -1.55
CA ALA A 100 -24.90 12.24 -0.36
C ALA A 100 -23.91 11.07 -0.55
N LEU A 101 -24.35 9.96 -1.13
CA LEU A 101 -23.51 8.79 -1.39
C LEU A 101 -22.48 9.04 -2.49
N VAL A 102 -22.80 9.89 -3.48
CA VAL A 102 -21.82 10.32 -4.50
C VAL A 102 -20.66 11.09 -3.85
N ILE A 103 -20.98 12.02 -2.94
CA ILE A 103 -19.97 12.79 -2.20
C ILE A 103 -19.15 11.87 -1.29
N GLU A 104 -19.82 10.98 -0.54
CA GLU A 104 -19.15 10.05 0.38
C GLU A 104 -18.24 9.06 -0.36
N LEU A 105 -18.67 8.59 -1.54
CA LEU A 105 -17.85 7.73 -2.39
C LEU A 105 -16.62 8.48 -2.91
N ALA A 106 -16.78 9.73 -3.36
CA ALA A 106 -15.66 10.54 -3.85
C ALA A 106 -14.63 10.83 -2.74
N ASP A 107 -15.07 11.11 -1.51
CA ASP A 107 -14.17 11.26 -0.36
C ASP A 107 -13.47 9.93 -0.04
N ALA A 108 -14.19 8.81 -0.02
CA ALA A 108 -13.59 7.50 0.20
C ALA A 108 -12.56 7.12 -0.88
N GLU A 109 -12.87 7.35 -2.16
CA GLU A 109 -11.96 7.15 -3.29
C GLU A 109 -10.69 8.01 -3.12
N THR A 110 -10.84 9.29 -2.78
CA THR A 110 -9.72 10.21 -2.54
C THR A 110 -8.80 9.72 -1.42
N ARG A 111 -9.38 9.29 -0.28
CA ARG A 111 -8.62 8.76 0.86
C ARG A 111 -7.87 7.48 0.50
N VAL A 112 -8.50 6.58 -0.26
CA VAL A 112 -7.84 5.35 -0.75
C VAL A 112 -6.66 5.70 -1.65
N MET A 113 -6.83 6.65 -2.58
CA MET A 113 -5.76 7.08 -3.47
C MET A 113 -4.57 7.66 -2.72
N MET A 114 -4.82 8.49 -1.71
CA MET A 114 -3.78 9.02 -0.82
C MET A 114 -3.08 7.91 -0.03
N ALA A 115 -3.84 6.98 0.55
CA ALA A 115 -3.28 5.87 1.31
C ALA A 115 -2.43 4.93 0.44
N ARG A 116 -2.89 4.64 -0.78
CA ARG A 116 -2.15 3.84 -1.77
C ARG A 116 -0.82 4.49 -2.12
N ARG A 117 -0.82 5.80 -2.34
CA ARG A 117 0.41 6.56 -2.60
C ARG A 117 1.38 6.48 -1.43
N PHE A 118 0.92 6.70 -0.20
CA PHE A 118 1.78 6.59 0.98
C PHE A 118 2.34 5.18 1.19
N TYR A 119 1.54 4.14 0.91
CA TYR A 119 2.01 2.77 0.92
C TYR A 119 3.09 2.54 -0.14
N ASN A 120 2.85 2.92 -1.39
CA ASN A 120 3.81 2.75 -2.48
C ASN A 120 5.11 3.54 -2.26
N ASP A 121 5.04 4.74 -1.65
CA ASP A 121 6.22 5.51 -1.25
C ASP A 121 7.02 4.77 -0.16
N ALA A 122 6.35 4.18 0.84
CA ALA A 122 7.02 3.38 1.87
C ALA A 122 7.67 2.10 1.28
N VAL A 123 6.99 1.43 0.34
CA VAL A 123 7.52 0.28 -0.41
C VAL A 123 8.78 0.69 -1.17
N ARG A 124 8.73 1.82 -1.89
CA ARG A 124 9.85 2.35 -2.66
C ARG A 124 11.06 2.65 -1.76
N ASP A 125 10.85 3.35 -0.65
CA ASP A 125 11.91 3.68 0.31
C ASP A 125 12.59 2.42 0.87
N THR A 126 11.78 1.39 1.16
CA THR A 126 12.25 0.11 1.69
C THR A 126 13.06 -0.66 0.66
N ARG A 127 12.56 -0.80 -0.58
CA ARG A 127 13.26 -1.48 -1.68
C ARG A 127 14.57 -0.78 -2.04
N ALA A 128 14.57 0.54 -2.13
CA ALA A 128 15.77 1.33 -2.42
C ALA A 128 16.90 1.12 -1.39
N LEU A 129 16.56 0.85 -0.13
CA LEU A 129 17.55 0.48 0.89
C LEU A 129 17.95 -0.99 0.80
N ALA A 130 16.98 -1.89 0.63
CA ALA A 130 17.19 -3.34 0.58
C ALA A 130 18.04 -3.79 -0.63
N GLU A 131 17.96 -3.06 -1.75
CA GLU A 131 18.70 -3.37 -2.97
C GLU A 131 20.20 -2.98 -2.91
N ARG A 132 20.63 -2.25 -1.88
CA ARG A 132 22.05 -1.87 -1.73
C ARG A 132 22.93 -3.11 -1.58
N ARG A 133 24.02 -3.18 -2.36
CA ARG A 133 24.93 -4.34 -2.43
C ARG A 133 25.40 -4.82 -1.05
N LEU A 134 25.83 -3.91 -0.18
CA LEU A 134 26.30 -4.24 1.16
C LEU A 134 25.19 -4.81 2.07
N VAL A 135 23.96 -4.31 1.95
CA VAL A 135 22.79 -4.78 2.71
C VAL A 135 22.44 -6.21 2.30
N ARG A 136 22.45 -6.49 1.00
CA ARG A 136 22.19 -7.82 0.44
C ARG A 136 23.29 -8.82 0.80
N TRP A 137 24.56 -8.40 0.70
CA TRP A 137 25.71 -9.24 1.06
C TRP A 137 25.70 -9.64 2.54
N LEU A 138 25.40 -8.68 3.42
CA LEU A 138 25.35 -8.90 4.86
C LEU A 138 23.99 -9.42 5.35
N ARG A 139 23.03 -9.67 4.43
CA ARG A 139 21.67 -10.15 4.72
C ARG A 139 20.96 -9.36 5.83
N LEU A 140 21.19 -8.05 5.89
CA LEU A 140 20.65 -7.19 6.95
C LEU A 140 19.13 -7.02 6.87
N GLY A 141 18.51 -7.33 5.72
CA GLY A 141 17.05 -7.38 5.56
C GLY A 141 16.40 -8.70 5.93
N GLY A 142 17.17 -9.68 6.40
CA GLY A 142 16.66 -11.01 6.72
C GLY A 142 16.19 -11.79 5.48
N HIS A 143 15.21 -12.66 5.68
CA HIS A 143 14.58 -13.51 4.65
C HIS A 143 13.17 -13.04 4.26
N ALA A 144 12.75 -11.85 4.71
CA ALA A 144 11.45 -11.32 4.36
C ALA A 144 11.40 -11.03 2.85
N SER A 145 10.35 -11.49 2.19
CA SER A 145 10.08 -11.11 0.80
C SER A 145 9.95 -9.59 0.71
N PRO A 146 10.55 -8.94 -0.30
CA PRO A 146 10.45 -7.50 -0.44
C PRO A 146 8.98 -7.10 -0.61
N PRO A 147 8.55 -5.96 -0.04
CA PRO A 147 7.18 -5.52 -0.18
C PRO A 147 6.86 -5.19 -1.66
N THR A 148 5.62 -5.47 -2.05
CA THR A 148 5.11 -5.29 -3.42
C THR A 148 4.23 -4.05 -3.48
N TYR A 149 4.29 -3.35 -4.62
CA TYR A 149 3.40 -2.22 -4.91
C TYR A 149 1.94 -2.68 -4.98
N PHE A 150 1.02 -1.74 -4.78
CA PHE A 150 -0.42 -1.98 -4.86
C PHE A 150 -1.03 -1.04 -5.90
N GLU A 151 -1.70 -1.62 -6.90
CA GLU A 151 -2.23 -0.92 -8.07
C GLU A 151 -3.73 -1.16 -8.22
N ILE A 152 -4.53 -0.11 -7.99
CA ILE A 152 -5.97 -0.14 -8.26
C ILE A 152 -6.27 0.73 -9.47
N ILE A 153 -7.21 0.30 -10.30
CA ILE A 153 -7.79 1.08 -11.40
C ILE A 153 -8.34 2.40 -10.84
N GLU A 154 -7.73 3.51 -11.22
CA GLU A 154 -8.23 4.85 -10.93
C GLU A 154 -9.25 5.26 -12.00
N ARG A 155 -10.38 5.84 -11.57
CA ARG A 155 -11.22 6.59 -12.51
C ARG A 155 -10.47 7.86 -12.87
N VAL A 156 -9.92 7.92 -14.09
CA VAL A 156 -9.44 9.19 -14.65
C VAL A 156 -10.66 10.10 -14.78
N THR A 157 -10.77 11.11 -13.93
CA THR A 157 -11.71 12.22 -14.14
C THR A 157 -11.35 12.87 -15.48
N PRO A 158 -12.23 12.86 -16.50
CA PRO A 158 -11.98 13.62 -17.71
C PRO A 158 -12.14 15.10 -17.37
N GLY A 159 -11.03 15.80 -17.04
CA GLY A 159 -11.08 17.21 -16.66
C GLY A 159 -9.82 17.82 -16.04
N GLN A 160 -8.62 17.32 -16.37
CA GLN A 160 -7.35 17.97 -15.98
C GLN A 160 -6.39 17.90 -17.19
N GLY A 161 -6.71 18.68 -18.21
CA GLY A 161 -5.94 18.82 -19.43
C GLY A 161 -6.42 20.07 -20.16
N GLU A 162 -6.18 21.22 -19.54
CA GLU A 162 -6.09 22.49 -20.25
C GLU A 162 -4.68 22.66 -20.84
#